data_AF-A0A8X8IGC9-F1
#
_entry.id   AF-A0A8X8IGC9-F1
#
_cell.length_a   1.000
_cell.length_b   1.000
_cell.length_c   1.000
_cell.angle_alpha   90.00
_cell.angle_beta   90.00
_cell.angle_gamma   90.00
#
_symmetry.space_group_name_H-M   'P 1'
#
loop_
_entity.id
_entity.type
_entity.pdbx_description
1 polymer ?
#
loop_
_entity_poly.entity_id
_entity_poly.type
_entity_poly.pdbx_seq_one_letter_code
_entity_poly.pdbx_strand_id
1 'polypeptide(L)'
;MEPKLTNRVIVLERQEDQIFFGWGLSLPISSVSGFVAGQLYRITGFDEQERILHLKADGKAPQSAYKLSFADNTSLLQPLDIRRIAIQQRGFYGLQQSDTQYTQPAYTTPPPSPPTPPVYQPVPSRQPPGPVTFSEDLTFDIRDAIFDDGTIKFDVKLKFPVTVVSVTLNNPSVKKHFDAVKNYIWKLLGKRKTPCNITFEMTGGKVTVKSVNSCELLHLNESILVQINEGWVEEHILGNLANEIYPIADVVEPLSDDVITPEYVFEYLVKESKTKHYNHLRYLSARQSIDLQKLSITGKPLSFVFLVRVNENVYLIWETYTTSEATYIWKLPAGVSDIKNRYSLILTLRKNNRMIYRRIKEPDFYFIEHDYQADLNGFLKWKQELEKILV
;
A
#
# COMPACT_ATOMS: atom_id res chain seq x y z
N MET A 1 -4.92 0.07 -25.50
CA MET A 1 -4.17 1.08 -24.71
C MET A 1 -2.76 0.56 -24.57
N GLU A 2 -1.77 1.24 -25.15
CA GLU A 2 -0.37 0.88 -24.90
C GLU A 2 -0.04 1.11 -23.43
N PRO A 3 0.61 0.16 -22.74
CA PRO A 3 1.00 0.34 -21.36
C PRO A 3 2.02 1.48 -21.29
N LYS A 4 1.70 2.56 -20.56
CA LYS A 4 2.66 3.64 -20.29
C LYS A 4 3.85 3.06 -19.52
N LEU A 5 4.99 2.95 -20.20
CA LEU A 5 6.28 2.50 -19.66
C LEU A 5 6.89 3.48 -18.66
N THR A 6 6.59 4.77 -18.82
CA THR A 6 7.15 5.86 -18.01
C THR A 6 6.73 5.76 -16.54
N ASN A 7 7.64 6.10 -15.64
CA ASN A 7 7.43 6.20 -14.19
C ASN A 7 7.36 4.86 -13.44
N ARG A 8 7.67 3.73 -14.09
CA ARG A 8 7.84 2.43 -13.42
C ARG A 8 9.25 2.28 -12.86
N VAL A 9 9.37 1.55 -11.75
CA VAL A 9 10.65 1.29 -11.08
C VAL A 9 11.12 -0.12 -11.43
N ILE A 10 12.39 -0.23 -11.82
CA ILE A 10 13.06 -1.48 -12.14
C ILE A 10 14.33 -1.63 -11.31
N VAL A 11 14.69 -2.87 -11.04
CA VAL A 11 15.96 -3.24 -10.41
C VAL A 11 16.84 -3.87 -11.48
N LEU A 12 18.11 -3.48 -11.49
CA LEU A 12 19.14 -4.09 -12.31
C LEU A 12 20.03 -4.94 -11.41
N GLU A 13 20.16 -6.22 -11.73
CA GLU A 13 21.02 -7.14 -11.00
C GLU A 13 22.18 -7.58 -11.87
N ARG A 14 23.41 -7.41 -11.37
CA ARG A 14 24.60 -7.91 -12.06
C ARG A 14 24.90 -9.34 -11.61
N GLN A 15 25.00 -10.25 -12.56
CA GLN A 15 25.58 -11.57 -12.36
C GLN A 15 26.63 -11.79 -13.44
N GLU A 16 27.88 -12.00 -13.04
CA GLU A 16 29.04 -12.11 -13.95
C GLU A 16 29.15 -10.89 -14.90
N ASP A 17 29.12 -11.14 -16.21
CA ASP A 17 29.18 -10.14 -17.29
C ASP A 17 27.81 -9.76 -17.85
N GLN A 18 26.74 -10.12 -17.15
CA GLN A 18 25.35 -9.85 -17.54
C GLN A 18 24.65 -8.94 -16.51
N ILE A 19 23.77 -8.09 -17.02
CA ILE A 19 22.84 -7.27 -16.24
C ILE A 19 21.43 -7.78 -16.51
N PHE A 20 20.78 -8.27 -15.47
CA PHE A 20 19.40 -8.74 -15.49
C PHE A 20 18.44 -7.62 -15.11
N PHE A 21 17.32 -7.56 -15.81
CA PHE A 21 16.25 -6.56 -15.61
C PHE A 21 14.84 -7.16 -15.67
N GLY A 22 14.76 -8.49 -15.57
CA GLY A 22 13.55 -9.31 -15.55
C GLY A 22 13.93 -10.79 -15.54
N TRP A 23 12.96 -11.68 -15.31
CA TRP A 23 13.12 -13.13 -15.43
C TRP A 23 13.46 -13.51 -16.87
N GLY A 24 14.69 -13.98 -17.08
CA GLY A 24 15.18 -14.35 -18.41
C GLY A 24 15.49 -13.17 -19.34
N LEU A 25 15.44 -11.93 -18.84
CA LEU A 25 15.84 -10.73 -19.58
C LEU A 25 17.20 -10.24 -19.07
N SER A 26 18.22 -10.34 -19.92
CA SER A 26 19.57 -9.87 -19.60
C SER A 26 20.24 -9.21 -20.79
N LEU A 27 21.20 -8.33 -20.49
CA LEU A 27 22.10 -7.73 -21.47
C LEU A 27 23.54 -7.86 -20.99
N PRO A 28 24.53 -7.97 -21.89
CA PRO A 28 25.92 -7.88 -21.49
C PRO A 28 26.18 -6.52 -20.85
N ILE A 29 27.09 -6.47 -19.88
CA ILE A 29 27.39 -5.23 -19.15
C ILE A 29 27.87 -4.10 -20.08
N SER A 30 28.48 -4.43 -21.22
CA SER A 30 28.88 -3.47 -22.26
C SER A 30 27.69 -2.75 -22.93
N SER A 31 26.49 -3.33 -22.88
CA SER A 31 25.25 -2.74 -23.41
C SER A 31 24.50 -1.89 -22.39
N VAL A 32 25.02 -1.75 -21.16
CA VAL A 32 24.40 -0.98 -20.08
C VAL A 32 25.33 0.15 -19.64
N SER A 33 24.93 1.41 -19.87
CA SER A 33 25.71 2.57 -19.44
C SER A 33 25.20 3.16 -18.13
N GLY A 34 26.13 3.53 -17.25
CA GLY A 34 25.83 4.23 -15.99
C GLY A 34 25.28 3.33 -14.86
N PHE A 35 25.43 2.01 -14.96
CA PHE A 35 24.99 1.06 -13.93
C PHE A 35 25.78 1.20 -12.62
N VAL A 36 25.04 1.27 -11.52
CA VAL A 36 25.52 1.23 -10.15
C VAL A 36 24.78 0.13 -9.40
N ALA A 37 25.53 -0.80 -8.80
CA ALA A 37 24.96 -1.88 -8.01
C ALA A 37 24.20 -1.34 -6.79
N GLY A 38 23.09 -2.00 -6.43
CA GLY A 38 22.31 -1.62 -5.25
C GLY A 38 21.38 -0.42 -5.42
N GLN A 39 21.16 0.07 -6.64
CA GLN A 39 20.25 1.19 -6.92
C GLN A 39 18.92 0.75 -7.53
N LEU A 40 17.88 1.53 -7.24
CA LEU A 40 16.62 1.51 -7.97
C LEU A 40 16.73 2.42 -9.20
N TYR A 41 16.11 2.02 -10.29
CA TYR A 41 16.05 2.79 -11.51
C TYR A 41 14.61 3.04 -11.91
N ARG A 42 14.29 4.25 -12.36
CA ARG A 42 12.97 4.59 -12.87
C ARG A 42 13.03 4.74 -14.38
N ILE A 43 12.09 4.10 -15.09
CA ILE A 43 11.96 4.21 -16.55
C ILE A 43 11.52 5.64 -16.89
N THR A 44 12.35 6.32 -17.68
CA THR A 44 12.07 7.66 -18.20
C THR A 44 11.55 7.62 -19.64
N GLY A 45 11.85 6.55 -20.38
CA GLY A 45 11.35 6.33 -21.73
C GLY A 45 11.93 5.09 -22.39
N PHE A 46 11.43 4.76 -23.57
CA PHE A 46 11.95 3.71 -24.45
C PHE A 46 12.07 4.28 -25.87
N ASP A 47 13.23 4.12 -26.48
CA ASP A 47 13.47 4.46 -27.89
C ASP A 47 13.23 3.21 -28.73
N GLU A 48 12.17 3.22 -29.54
CA GLU A 48 11.79 2.08 -30.38
C GLU A 48 12.72 1.85 -31.56
N GLN A 49 13.34 2.91 -32.10
CA GLN A 49 14.22 2.82 -33.26
C GLN A 49 15.55 2.17 -32.85
N GLU A 50 16.13 2.65 -31.75
CA GLU A 50 17.43 2.19 -31.25
C GLU A 50 17.33 1.05 -30.23
N ARG A 51 16.10 0.68 -29.82
CA ARG A 51 15.81 -0.33 -28.79
C ARG A 51 16.52 -0.03 -27.46
N ILE A 52 16.54 1.25 -27.07
CA ILE A 52 17.20 1.74 -25.85
C ILE A 52 16.18 1.99 -24.75
N LEU A 53 16.38 1.37 -23.59
CA LEU A 53 15.62 1.69 -22.38
C LEU A 53 16.32 2.80 -21.59
N HIS A 54 15.64 3.93 -21.41
CA HIS A 54 16.16 5.07 -20.65
C HIS A 54 15.72 5.01 -19.20
N LEU A 55 16.70 5.15 -18.31
CA LEU A 55 16.53 5.04 -16.87
C LEU A 55 17.12 6.26 -16.15
N LYS A 56 16.62 6.55 -14.94
CA LYS A 56 17.26 7.46 -13.99
C LYS A 56 17.39 6.79 -12.62
N ALA A 57 18.44 7.11 -11.87
CA ALA A 57 18.61 6.63 -10.50
C ALA A 57 17.48 7.16 -9.59
N ASP A 58 16.91 6.27 -8.78
CA ASP A 58 15.70 6.50 -7.98
C ASP A 58 15.85 6.01 -6.53
N GLY A 59 17.07 6.10 -6.00
CA GLY A 59 17.40 5.73 -4.62
C GLY A 59 18.10 4.37 -4.49
N LYS A 60 18.25 3.90 -3.24
CA LYS A 60 18.86 2.60 -2.93
C LYS A 60 17.80 1.50 -2.96
N ALA A 61 18.13 0.36 -3.54
CA ALA A 61 17.24 -0.79 -3.59
C ALA A 61 17.28 -1.56 -2.25
N PRO A 62 16.15 -1.69 -1.51
CA PRO A 62 16.09 -2.64 -0.41
C PRO A 62 16.16 -4.07 -0.97
N GLN A 63 16.82 -4.98 -0.26
CA GLN A 63 17.07 -6.38 -0.71
C GLN A 63 15.76 -7.13 -1.04
N SER A 64 14.62 -6.71 -0.47
CA SER A 64 13.27 -7.21 -0.75
C SER A 64 12.64 -6.71 -2.06
N ALA A 65 13.09 -5.59 -2.63
CA ALA A 65 12.54 -5.01 -3.87
C ALA A 65 13.03 -5.73 -5.15
N TYR A 66 14.08 -6.56 -5.04
CA TYR A 66 14.65 -7.29 -6.17
C TYR A 66 13.67 -8.31 -6.75
N LYS A 67 12.96 -9.07 -5.90
CA LYS A 67 12.05 -10.15 -6.36
C LYS A 67 10.71 -9.66 -6.91
N LEU A 68 10.13 -8.59 -6.34
CA LEU A 68 8.86 -8.01 -6.85
C LEU A 68 9.05 -7.34 -8.21
N SER A 69 10.17 -6.63 -8.40
CA SER A 69 10.45 -5.92 -9.65
C SER A 69 10.60 -6.85 -10.85
N PHE A 70 11.14 -8.07 -10.66
CA PHE A 70 11.43 -8.96 -11.76
C PHE A 70 10.16 -9.58 -12.37
N ALA A 71 9.19 -10.01 -11.57
CA ALA A 71 7.95 -10.62 -12.08
C ALA A 71 7.11 -9.60 -12.87
N ASP A 72 6.91 -8.40 -12.29
CA ASP A 72 6.05 -7.37 -12.88
C ASP A 72 6.65 -6.72 -14.12
N ASN A 73 7.98 -6.63 -14.20
CA ASN A 73 8.65 -6.00 -15.34
C ASN A 73 8.93 -6.98 -16.48
N THR A 74 8.99 -8.29 -16.24
CA THR A 74 9.28 -9.27 -17.32
C THR A 74 8.21 -9.23 -18.40
N SER A 75 6.94 -9.36 -18.02
CA SER A 75 5.81 -9.36 -18.95
C SER A 75 5.69 -8.04 -19.74
N LEU A 76 6.12 -6.92 -19.14
CA LEU A 76 6.09 -5.59 -19.73
C LEU A 76 7.28 -5.32 -20.68
N LEU A 77 8.48 -5.76 -20.31
CA LEU A 77 9.72 -5.44 -21.01
C LEU A 77 10.08 -6.48 -22.09
N GLN A 78 9.64 -7.73 -21.93
CA GLN A 78 9.91 -8.81 -22.88
C GLN A 78 9.44 -8.49 -24.32
N PRO A 79 8.27 -7.86 -24.56
CA PRO A 79 7.85 -7.50 -25.92
C PRO A 79 8.69 -6.40 -26.58
N LEU A 80 9.50 -5.66 -25.82
CA LEU A 80 10.21 -4.48 -26.31
C LEU A 80 11.53 -4.80 -27.03
N ASP A 81 12.04 -6.03 -26.93
CA ASP A 81 13.34 -6.44 -27.49
C ASP A 81 14.47 -5.43 -27.17
N ILE A 82 14.64 -5.12 -25.88
CA ILE A 82 15.60 -4.11 -25.43
C ILE A 82 17.02 -4.58 -25.72
N ARG A 83 17.81 -3.76 -26.43
CA ARG A 83 19.20 -4.09 -26.81
C ARG A 83 20.24 -3.33 -25.99
N ARG A 84 19.86 -2.18 -25.44
CA ARG A 84 20.74 -1.32 -24.64
C ARG A 84 19.95 -0.64 -23.52
N ILE A 85 20.65 -0.36 -22.43
CA ILE A 85 20.12 0.40 -21.30
C ILE A 85 21.01 1.64 -21.08
N ALA A 86 20.37 2.81 -20.99
CA ALA A 86 21.06 4.08 -20.74
C ALA A 86 20.56 4.73 -19.45
N ILE A 87 21.44 4.81 -18.45
CA ILE A 87 21.12 5.42 -17.15
C ILE A 87 21.64 6.86 -17.11
N GLN A 88 20.72 7.81 -16.96
CA GLN A 88 21.06 9.21 -16.69
C GLN A 88 21.67 9.33 -15.28
N GLN A 89 22.98 9.52 -15.25
CA GLN A 89 23.69 9.95 -14.04
C GLN A 89 23.35 11.42 -13.80
N ARG A 90 23.02 11.82 -12.56
CA ARG A 90 22.84 13.23 -12.21
C ARG A 90 24.14 13.97 -12.48
N GLY A 91 24.21 14.67 -13.61
CA GLY A 91 25.25 15.67 -13.85
C GLY A 91 25.13 16.77 -12.82
N PHE A 92 26.17 16.93 -12.00
CA PHE A 92 26.47 18.19 -11.33
C PHE A 92 26.64 19.27 -12.41
N TYR A 93 25.59 20.06 -12.65
CA TYR A 93 25.76 21.36 -13.29
C TYR A 93 26.16 22.36 -12.22
N GLY A 94 27.47 22.59 -12.08
CA GLY A 94 27.99 23.85 -11.62
C GLY A 94 28.34 24.71 -12.84
N LEU A 95 27.77 25.90 -12.94
CA LEU A 95 28.31 27.10 -13.60
C LEU A 95 27.56 28.29 -12.95
N GLN A 96 28.20 29.07 -12.06
CA GLN A 96 29.12 30.18 -12.31
C GLN A 96 28.42 31.45 -12.85
N GLN A 97 28.46 32.47 -11.98
CA GLN A 97 28.43 33.93 -12.17
C GLN A 97 28.04 34.51 -13.53
N SER A 98 27.23 35.57 -13.47
CA SER A 98 27.51 36.76 -14.26
C SER A 98 27.21 38.02 -13.44
N ASP A 99 28.30 38.72 -13.10
CA ASP A 99 28.31 40.14 -12.77
C ASP A 99 27.61 40.94 -13.87
N THR A 100 26.82 41.93 -13.48
CA THR A 100 26.67 43.17 -14.25
C THR A 100 26.46 44.32 -13.29
N GLN A 101 27.54 45.09 -13.10
CA GLN A 101 27.48 46.48 -12.69
C GLN A 101 26.68 47.28 -13.71
N TYR A 102 25.73 48.12 -13.26
CA TYR A 102 25.37 49.33 -13.97
C TYR A 102 25.08 50.49 -13.00
N THR A 103 25.57 51.63 -13.46
CA THR A 103 25.84 52.91 -12.82
C THR A 103 24.57 53.72 -12.53
N GLN A 104 24.62 54.57 -11.50
CA GLN A 104 23.68 55.69 -11.34
C GLN A 104 23.76 56.66 -12.53
N PRO A 105 22.70 57.46 -12.73
CA PRO A 105 22.91 58.89 -12.58
C PRO A 105 21.84 59.57 -11.70
N ALA A 106 22.32 60.52 -10.90
CA ALA A 106 21.52 61.57 -10.28
C ALA A 106 20.89 62.47 -11.34
N TYR A 107 19.73 63.08 -11.08
CA TYR A 107 19.45 64.50 -11.34
C TYR A 107 18.13 64.97 -10.68
N THR A 108 18.26 66.14 -10.04
CA THR A 108 17.32 67.27 -9.94
C THR A 108 15.99 67.16 -9.18
N THR A 109 15.95 67.92 -8.09
CA THR A 109 14.79 68.46 -7.39
C THR A 109 13.91 69.39 -8.27
N PRO A 110 12.57 69.33 -8.17
CA PRO A 110 11.68 70.41 -8.58
C PRO A 110 11.28 71.33 -7.40
N PRO A 111 10.85 72.57 -7.68
CA PRO A 111 10.59 73.63 -6.70
C PRO A 111 9.24 73.46 -5.96
N PRO A 112 9.00 74.20 -4.85
CA PRO A 112 7.81 74.04 -4.03
C PRO A 112 6.55 74.62 -4.68
N SER A 113 5.45 73.88 -4.62
CA SER A 113 4.10 74.33 -4.98
C SER A 113 3.46 75.17 -3.84
N PRO A 114 2.48 76.05 -4.15
CA PRO A 114 1.84 76.94 -3.17
C PRO A 114 0.86 76.20 -2.24
N PRO A 115 0.49 76.79 -1.09
CA PRO A 115 -0.35 76.14 -0.08
C PRO A 115 -1.80 75.94 -0.53
N THR A 116 -2.30 74.72 -0.39
CA THR A 116 -3.70 74.33 -0.57
C THR A 116 -4.56 74.76 0.64
N PRO A 117 -5.81 75.25 0.43
CA PRO A 117 -6.75 75.56 1.51
C PRO A 117 -7.17 74.33 2.33
N PRO A 118 -7.66 74.51 3.58
CA PRO A 118 -7.88 73.42 4.51
C PRO A 118 -8.98 72.46 4.06
N VAL A 119 -8.62 71.18 4.01
CA VAL A 119 -9.52 70.04 3.77
C VAL A 119 -10.34 69.79 5.03
N TYR A 120 -11.67 69.85 4.93
CA TYR A 120 -12.58 69.31 5.94
C TYR A 120 -12.35 67.79 6.05
N GLN A 121 -11.90 67.32 7.21
CA GLN A 121 -11.88 65.89 7.51
C GLN A 121 -13.29 65.41 7.89
N PRO A 122 -13.88 64.42 7.19
CA PRO A 122 -15.07 63.74 7.67
C PRO A 122 -14.73 62.95 8.94
N VAL A 123 -15.65 62.99 9.92
CA VAL A 123 -15.57 62.20 11.15
C VAL A 123 -15.42 60.71 10.80
N PRO A 124 -14.50 59.95 11.42
CA PRO A 124 -14.31 58.54 11.09
C PRO A 124 -15.57 57.74 11.42
N SER A 125 -16.20 57.16 10.40
CA SER A 125 -17.20 56.11 10.57
C SER A 125 -16.54 54.93 11.28
N ARG A 126 -16.96 54.63 12.52
CA ARG A 126 -16.56 53.40 13.23
C ARG A 126 -17.01 52.20 12.39
N GLN A 127 -16.06 51.54 11.72
CA GLN A 127 -16.32 50.22 11.15
C GLN A 127 -16.65 49.25 12.32
N PRO A 128 -17.64 48.37 12.17
CA PRO A 128 -17.87 47.31 13.16
C PRO A 128 -16.58 46.50 13.33
N PRO A 129 -16.25 46.05 14.56
CA PRO A 129 -15.03 45.31 14.82
C PRO A 129 -14.98 44.07 13.91
N GLY A 130 -13.95 44.01 13.07
CA GLY A 130 -13.72 42.89 12.18
C GLY A 130 -13.44 41.58 12.93
N PRO A 131 -13.48 40.44 12.24
CA PRO A 131 -13.16 39.14 12.82
C PRO A 131 -11.76 39.16 13.46
N VAL A 132 -11.64 38.66 14.69
CA VAL A 132 -10.36 38.55 15.39
C VAL A 132 -9.80 37.15 15.15
N THR A 133 -8.60 37.07 14.59
CA THR A 133 -7.89 35.79 14.39
C THR A 133 -6.78 35.60 15.41
N PHE A 134 -6.63 34.39 15.94
CA PHE A 134 -5.56 34.02 16.86
C PHE A 134 -5.13 32.57 16.62
N SER A 135 -3.92 32.20 17.06
CA SER A 135 -3.41 30.83 16.91
C SER A 135 -3.03 30.24 18.26
N GLU A 136 -3.32 28.96 18.47
CA GLU A 136 -2.94 28.23 19.68
C GLU A 136 -2.26 26.90 19.35
N ASP A 137 -1.28 26.53 20.19
CA ASP A 137 -0.69 25.19 20.24
C ASP A 137 -1.50 24.32 21.19
N LEU A 138 -2.13 23.28 20.65
CA LEU A 138 -3.07 22.42 21.35
C LEU A 138 -2.64 20.95 21.21
N THR A 139 -3.11 20.12 22.13
CA THR A 139 -2.92 18.67 22.07
C THR A 139 -4.25 17.94 22.26
N PHE A 140 -4.41 16.81 21.57
CA PHE A 140 -5.55 15.90 21.76
C PHE A 140 -5.08 14.45 21.84
N ASP A 141 -5.91 13.55 22.36
CA ASP A 141 -5.66 12.10 22.34
C ASP A 141 -6.14 11.55 21.00
N ILE A 142 -5.25 10.96 20.21
CA ILE A 142 -5.58 10.40 18.89
C ILE A 142 -6.67 9.33 18.93
N ARG A 143 -6.88 8.66 20.08
CA ARG A 143 -7.96 7.67 20.23
C ARG A 143 -9.35 8.32 20.22
N ASP A 144 -9.42 9.59 20.59
CA ASP A 144 -10.66 10.38 20.63
C ASP A 144 -10.95 11.05 19.28
N ALA A 145 -9.98 11.04 18.35
CA ALA A 145 -10.21 11.51 16.99
C ALA A 145 -11.05 10.50 16.19
N ILE A 146 -11.74 10.97 15.15
CA ILE A 146 -12.51 10.14 14.21
C ILE A 146 -11.82 10.25 12.85
N PHE A 147 -11.42 9.12 12.29
CA PHE A 147 -10.77 9.03 10.99
C PHE A 147 -11.84 8.73 9.95
N ASP A 148 -11.90 9.56 8.91
CA ASP A 148 -12.84 9.44 7.80
C ASP A 148 -12.06 9.66 6.49
N ASP A 149 -12.68 9.39 5.35
CA ASP A 149 -11.97 9.48 4.08
C ASP A 149 -11.53 10.92 3.78
N GLY A 150 -10.21 11.12 3.78
CA GLY A 150 -9.57 12.41 3.56
C GLY A 150 -9.61 13.38 4.75
N THR A 151 -10.21 13.01 5.90
CA THR A 151 -10.34 13.92 7.05
C THR A 151 -10.16 13.24 8.40
N ILE A 152 -9.67 14.01 9.37
CA ILE A 152 -9.59 13.62 10.78
C ILE A 152 -10.33 14.67 11.61
N LYS A 153 -11.32 14.23 12.37
CA LYS A 153 -12.13 15.10 13.25
C LYS A 153 -11.73 14.89 14.70
N PHE A 154 -11.52 15.95 15.45
CA PHE A 154 -11.20 15.88 16.88
C PHE A 154 -11.60 17.15 17.60
N ASP A 155 -11.82 17.05 18.91
CA ASP A 155 -12.21 18.18 19.73
C ASP A 155 -11.03 18.71 20.55
N VAL A 156 -10.89 20.04 20.60
CA VAL A 156 -9.88 20.73 21.41
C VAL A 156 -10.53 21.70 22.38
N LYS A 157 -9.92 21.84 23.56
CA LYS A 157 -10.34 22.78 24.61
C LYS A 157 -9.48 24.03 24.54
N LEU A 158 -10.11 25.16 24.25
CA LEU A 158 -9.49 26.48 24.31
C LEU A 158 -9.47 26.99 25.75
N LYS A 159 -8.39 27.69 26.12
CA LYS A 159 -8.30 28.33 27.44
C LYS A 159 -8.96 29.71 27.43
N PHE A 160 -8.88 30.43 26.32
CA PHE A 160 -9.51 31.74 26.17
C PHE A 160 -10.00 31.97 24.73
N PRO A 161 -11.33 32.01 24.49
CA PRO A 161 -12.41 31.74 25.46
C PRO A 161 -12.42 30.28 25.91
N VAL A 162 -12.93 29.99 27.11
CA VAL A 162 -13.09 28.60 27.59
C VAL A 162 -14.22 27.93 26.81
N THR A 163 -13.88 27.17 25.79
CA THR A 163 -14.84 26.47 24.94
C THR A 163 -14.23 25.22 24.30
N VAL A 164 -15.08 24.28 23.87
CA VAL A 164 -14.67 23.12 23.07
C VAL A 164 -14.96 23.44 21.61
N VAL A 165 -13.95 23.28 20.75
CA VAL A 165 -14.10 23.49 19.31
C VAL A 165 -13.81 22.18 18.60
N SER A 166 -14.71 21.78 17.71
CA SER A 166 -14.48 20.64 16.83
C SER A 166 -13.66 21.06 15.63
N VAL A 167 -12.54 20.37 15.43
CA VAL A 167 -11.56 20.64 14.38
C VAL A 167 -11.67 19.55 13.33
N THR A 168 -11.70 19.95 12.06
CA THR A 168 -11.59 19.04 10.92
C THR A 168 -10.25 19.29 10.24
N LEU A 169 -9.36 18.30 10.31
CA LEU A 169 -8.08 18.29 9.62
C LEU A 169 -8.24 17.57 8.28
N ASN A 170 -7.90 18.24 7.19
CA ASN A 170 -7.88 17.61 5.88
C ASN A 170 -6.55 16.89 5.67
N ASN A 171 -6.61 15.58 5.41
CA ASN A 171 -5.48 14.77 4.97
C ASN A 171 -6.00 13.72 3.98
N PRO A 172 -5.91 13.95 2.66
CA PRO A 172 -6.44 13.06 1.61
C PRO A 172 -5.94 11.60 1.70
N SER A 173 -4.79 11.40 2.32
CA SER A 173 -4.17 10.09 2.52
C SER A 173 -4.85 9.25 3.60
N VAL A 174 -5.64 9.88 4.48
CA VAL A 174 -6.33 9.20 5.57
C VAL A 174 -7.57 8.50 5.07
N LYS A 175 -7.79 7.30 5.59
CA LYS A 175 -8.89 6.41 5.23
C LYS A 175 -9.68 6.02 6.46
N LYS A 176 -10.96 5.79 6.29
CA LYS A 176 -11.87 5.45 7.40
C LYS A 176 -11.45 4.21 8.20
N HIS A 177 -10.89 3.18 7.54
CA HIS A 177 -10.46 1.97 8.24
C HIS A 177 -9.29 2.16 9.21
N PHE A 178 -8.55 3.26 9.10
CA PHE A 178 -7.53 3.64 10.08
C PHE A 178 -8.10 3.89 11.47
N ASP A 179 -9.40 4.16 11.56
CA ASP A 179 -10.10 4.34 12.83
C ASP A 179 -9.96 3.11 13.73
N ALA A 180 -10.01 1.91 13.13
CA ALA A 180 -9.91 0.64 13.84
C ALA A 180 -8.49 0.34 14.39
N VAL A 181 -7.47 0.99 13.83
CA VAL A 181 -6.05 0.77 14.19
C VAL A 181 -5.42 2.00 14.85
N LYS A 182 -6.21 2.95 15.39
CA LYS A 182 -5.69 4.12 16.14
C LYS A 182 -4.67 3.73 17.20
N ASN A 183 -4.87 2.59 17.86
CA ASN A 183 -3.96 2.06 18.86
C ASN A 183 -2.57 1.73 18.31
N TYR A 184 -2.50 1.26 17.07
CA TYR A 184 -1.26 1.03 16.36
C TYR A 184 -0.65 2.36 15.90
N ILE A 185 -1.45 3.27 15.34
CA ILE A 185 -0.99 4.57 14.81
C ILE A 185 -0.24 5.37 15.88
N TRP A 186 -0.77 5.47 17.10
CA TRP A 186 -0.09 6.26 18.14
C TRP A 186 1.19 5.61 18.67
N LYS A 187 1.26 4.28 18.67
CA LYS A 187 2.50 3.55 18.98
C LYS A 187 3.54 3.80 17.91
N LEU A 188 3.13 3.80 16.64
CA LEU A 188 3.99 4.08 15.48
C LEU A 188 4.54 5.51 15.51
N LEU A 189 3.68 6.49 15.82
CA LEU A 189 4.08 7.90 15.97
C LEU A 189 4.88 8.16 17.27
N GLY A 190 4.92 7.19 18.19
CA GLY A 190 5.62 7.30 19.47
C GLY A 190 4.95 8.23 20.50
N LYS A 191 3.79 8.83 20.17
CA LYS A 191 3.08 9.78 21.02
C LYS A 191 1.58 9.56 20.96
N ARG A 192 0.96 9.48 22.14
CA ARG A 192 -0.50 9.39 22.28
C ARG A 192 -1.20 10.76 22.22
N LYS A 193 -0.50 11.82 22.68
CA LYS A 193 -0.98 13.20 22.59
C LYS A 193 -0.39 13.83 21.34
N THR A 194 -1.26 14.20 20.41
CA THR A 194 -0.90 14.76 19.11
C THR A 194 -0.86 16.29 19.21
N PRO A 195 0.31 16.93 19.03
CA PRO A 195 0.43 18.39 19.02
C PRO A 195 0.02 18.97 17.66
N CYS A 196 -0.79 20.04 17.69
CA CYS A 196 -1.22 20.77 16.50
C CYS A 196 -1.28 22.28 16.78
N ASN A 197 -0.88 23.08 15.80
CA ASN A 197 -1.04 24.53 15.80
C ASN A 197 -2.23 24.90 14.93
N ILE A 198 -3.22 25.58 15.51
CA ILE A 198 -4.50 25.86 14.85
C ILE A 198 -4.80 27.35 14.94
N THR A 199 -5.19 27.94 13.80
CA THR A 199 -5.69 29.32 13.76
C THR A 199 -7.21 29.30 13.84
N PHE A 200 -7.73 30.09 14.77
CA PHE A 200 -9.14 30.30 15.00
C PHE A 200 -9.55 31.71 14.57
N GLU A 201 -10.83 31.84 14.21
CA GLU A 201 -11.48 33.12 13.94
C GLU A 201 -12.65 33.30 14.89
N MET A 202 -12.68 34.46 15.55
CA MET A 202 -13.74 34.85 16.48
C MET A 202 -14.55 36.00 15.91
N THR A 203 -15.85 35.74 15.74
CA THR A 203 -16.81 36.72 15.22
C THR A 203 -18.05 36.70 16.12
N GLY A 204 -18.38 37.83 16.75
CA GLY A 204 -19.54 37.92 17.65
C GLY A 204 -19.51 36.94 18.83
N GLY A 205 -18.31 36.63 19.36
CA GLY A 205 -18.13 35.68 20.48
C GLY A 205 -18.16 34.20 20.09
N LYS A 206 -18.45 33.86 18.82
CA LYS A 206 -18.37 32.50 18.30
C LYS A 206 -16.98 32.24 17.73
N VAL A 207 -16.35 31.16 18.18
CA VAL A 207 -15.05 30.69 17.67
C VAL A 207 -15.25 29.64 16.59
N THR A 208 -14.55 29.78 15.48
CA THR A 208 -14.52 28.80 14.37
C THR A 208 -13.07 28.52 13.97
N VAL A 209 -12.83 27.33 13.41
CA VAL A 209 -11.50 26.96 12.90
C VAL A 209 -11.29 27.63 11.54
N LYS A 210 -10.20 28.39 11.41
CA LYS A 210 -9.81 29.03 10.15
C LYS A 210 -8.84 28.15 9.36
N SER A 211 -7.82 27.63 10.03
CA SER A 211 -6.83 26.74 9.42
C SER A 211 -6.13 25.88 10.47
N VAL A 212 -5.67 24.71 10.07
CA VAL A 212 -4.69 23.93 10.83
C VAL A 212 -3.33 24.17 10.19
N ASN A 213 -2.43 24.81 10.94
CA ASN A 213 -1.15 25.28 10.42
C ASN A 213 -0.10 24.18 10.46
N SER A 214 -0.11 23.38 11.54
CA SER A 214 0.72 22.19 11.68
C SER A 214 0.02 21.18 12.57
N CYS A 215 0.21 19.89 12.32
CA CYS A 215 -0.35 18.81 13.11
C CYS A 215 0.43 17.53 12.80
N GLU A 216 0.79 16.73 13.81
CA GLU A 216 1.61 15.53 13.59
C GLU A 216 0.92 14.53 12.63
N LEU A 217 -0.42 14.51 12.60
CA LEU A 217 -1.19 13.68 11.67
C LEU A 217 -1.15 14.14 10.20
N LEU A 218 -0.60 15.33 9.90
CA LEU A 218 -0.28 15.72 8.53
C LEU A 218 0.92 14.95 7.98
N HIS A 219 1.77 14.37 8.86
CA HIS A 219 2.91 13.58 8.45
C HIS A 219 2.57 12.13 8.07
N LEU A 220 1.29 11.73 8.13
CA LEU A 220 0.82 10.44 7.61
C LEU A 220 1.01 10.39 6.08
N ASN A 221 2.23 10.05 5.68
CA ASN A 221 2.68 9.90 4.31
C ASN A 221 2.57 8.44 3.86
N GLU A 222 2.74 8.18 2.56
CA GLU A 222 2.60 6.86 1.94
C GLU A 222 3.29 5.73 2.71
N SER A 223 4.52 5.94 3.19
CA SER A 223 5.27 4.89 3.92
C SER A 223 4.66 4.51 5.27
N ILE A 224 4.02 5.47 5.94
CA ILE A 224 3.30 5.24 7.20
C ILE A 224 1.96 4.59 6.91
N LEU A 225 1.27 5.00 5.83
CA LEU A 225 -0.01 4.40 5.42
C LEU A 225 0.13 2.92 5.10
N VAL A 226 1.22 2.51 4.42
CA VAL A 226 1.50 1.09 4.18
C VAL A 226 1.58 0.34 5.51
N GLN A 227 2.36 0.82 6.48
CA GLN A 227 2.47 0.17 7.79
C GLN A 227 1.13 0.09 8.54
N ILE A 228 0.29 1.11 8.42
CA ILE A 228 -1.06 1.11 9.01
C ILE A 228 -1.96 0.08 8.32
N ASN A 229 -1.93 -0.01 6.98
CA ASN A 229 -2.66 -1.03 6.21
C ASN A 229 -2.20 -2.44 6.59
N GLU A 230 -0.89 -2.66 6.70
CA GLU A 230 -0.30 -3.92 7.14
C GLU A 230 -0.75 -4.29 8.56
N GLY A 231 -0.74 -3.33 9.49
CA GLY A 231 -1.26 -3.50 10.86
C GLY A 231 -2.74 -3.85 10.90
N TRP A 232 -3.56 -3.23 10.04
CA TRP A 232 -4.98 -3.54 9.92
C TRP A 232 -5.19 -4.99 9.49
N VAL A 233 -4.45 -5.47 8.48
CA VAL A 233 -4.54 -6.87 8.03
C VAL A 233 -4.17 -7.83 9.16
N GLU A 234 -3.09 -7.57 9.89
CA GLU A 234 -2.68 -8.42 11.03
C GLU A 234 -3.79 -8.46 12.11
N GLU A 235 -4.37 -7.33 12.48
CA GLU A 235 -5.39 -7.27 13.54
C GLU A 235 -6.74 -7.87 13.11
N HIS A 236 -7.22 -7.53 11.92
CA HIS A 236 -8.58 -7.87 11.49
C HIS A 236 -8.66 -9.21 10.77
N ILE A 237 -7.64 -9.58 9.98
CA ILE A 237 -7.63 -10.87 9.26
C ILE A 237 -7.07 -11.98 10.15
N LEU A 238 -5.92 -11.78 10.78
CA LEU A 238 -5.31 -12.84 11.60
C LEU A 238 -5.92 -12.92 13.00
N GLY A 239 -6.35 -11.78 13.56
CA GLY A 239 -6.90 -11.71 14.92
C GLY A 239 -8.33 -12.23 15.07
N ASN A 240 -9.21 -11.96 14.09
CA ASN A 240 -10.68 -12.10 14.28
C ASN A 240 -11.33 -13.30 13.57
N LEU A 241 -10.69 -13.95 12.59
CA LEU A 241 -11.34 -14.97 11.73
C LEU A 241 -11.39 -16.40 12.31
N ALA A 242 -11.31 -16.58 13.63
CA ALA A 242 -10.99 -17.87 14.24
C ALA A 242 -11.98 -19.02 13.95
N ASN A 243 -13.24 -18.72 13.64
CA ASN A 243 -14.33 -19.70 13.58
C ASN A 243 -15.18 -19.63 12.32
N GLU A 244 -14.77 -18.84 11.31
CA GLU A 244 -15.58 -18.61 10.12
C GLU A 244 -14.67 -18.66 8.88
N ILE A 245 -15.27 -19.01 7.74
CA ILE A 245 -14.61 -18.98 6.43
C ILE A 245 -15.32 -17.90 5.61
N TYR A 246 -14.56 -16.89 5.19
CA TYR A 246 -15.08 -15.79 4.38
C TYR A 246 -14.22 -15.57 3.14
N PRO A 247 -14.84 -15.21 2.01
CA PRO A 247 -14.11 -14.59 0.92
C PRO A 247 -13.32 -13.38 1.42
N ILE A 248 -12.06 -13.23 0.98
CA ILE A 248 -11.24 -12.05 1.35
C ILE A 248 -11.97 -10.76 0.94
N ALA A 249 -12.65 -10.79 -0.21
CA ALA A 249 -13.43 -9.68 -0.72
C ALA A 249 -14.51 -9.20 0.25
N ASP A 250 -15.19 -10.10 0.96
CA ASP A 250 -16.26 -9.74 1.88
C ASP A 250 -15.68 -9.08 3.15
N VAL A 251 -14.42 -9.38 3.48
CA VAL A 251 -13.72 -8.77 4.61
C VAL A 251 -13.22 -7.36 4.28
N VAL A 252 -12.86 -7.11 3.02
CA VAL A 252 -12.35 -5.79 2.58
C VAL A 252 -13.43 -4.88 1.99
N GLU A 253 -14.56 -5.42 1.50
CA GLU A 253 -15.67 -4.66 0.92
C GLU A 253 -16.18 -3.51 1.83
N PRO A 254 -16.34 -3.70 3.15
CA PRO A 254 -16.77 -2.62 4.05
C PRO A 254 -15.80 -1.44 4.14
N LEU A 255 -14.54 -1.60 3.70
CA LEU A 255 -13.54 -0.55 3.75
C LEU A 255 -13.75 0.49 2.64
N SER A 256 -14.33 0.09 1.50
CA SER A 256 -14.49 0.95 0.31
C SER A 256 -13.18 1.68 -0.08
N ASP A 257 -12.05 0.99 0.05
CA ASP A 257 -10.71 1.55 -0.13
C ASP A 257 -10.04 0.99 -1.40
N ASP A 258 -9.48 1.88 -2.22
CA ASP A 258 -8.82 1.52 -3.48
C ASP A 258 -7.46 0.80 -3.28
N VAL A 259 -6.89 0.86 -2.08
CA VAL A 259 -5.56 0.31 -1.75
C VAL A 259 -5.69 -1.06 -1.09
N ILE A 260 -6.55 -1.20 -0.08
CA ILE A 260 -6.82 -2.50 0.56
C ILE A 260 -7.81 -3.31 -0.27
N THR A 261 -7.30 -3.86 -1.37
CA THR A 261 -8.04 -4.81 -2.22
C THR A 261 -7.84 -6.26 -1.76
N PRO A 262 -8.66 -7.22 -2.23
CA PRO A 262 -8.42 -8.65 -1.96
C PRO A 262 -7.03 -9.11 -2.40
N GLU A 263 -6.54 -8.58 -3.52
CA GLU A 263 -5.21 -8.82 -4.05
C GLU A 263 -4.15 -8.26 -3.12
N TYR A 264 -4.31 -7.01 -2.64
CA TYR A 264 -3.38 -6.43 -1.66
C TYR A 264 -3.27 -7.30 -0.41
N VAL A 265 -4.40 -7.74 0.16
CA VAL A 265 -4.42 -8.62 1.33
C VAL A 265 -3.72 -9.94 1.04
N PHE A 266 -3.99 -10.56 -0.11
CA PHE A 266 -3.34 -11.79 -0.51
C PHE A 266 -1.81 -11.60 -0.67
N GLU A 267 -1.37 -10.57 -1.36
CA GLU A 267 0.05 -10.24 -1.56
C GLU A 267 0.76 -9.93 -0.24
N TYR A 268 0.07 -9.26 0.68
CA TYR A 268 0.60 -8.96 2.00
C TYR A 268 0.82 -10.23 2.84
N LEU A 269 -0.16 -11.14 2.82
CA LEU A 269 -0.10 -12.41 3.56
C LEU A 269 0.88 -13.38 2.90
N VAL A 270 0.79 -13.59 1.59
CA VAL A 270 1.58 -14.59 0.85
C VAL A 270 2.93 -14.00 0.42
N LYS A 271 3.77 -13.74 1.44
CA LYS A 271 5.20 -13.41 1.32
C LYS A 271 6.04 -14.62 1.72
N GLU A 272 7.12 -14.90 1.00
CA GLU A 272 8.04 -16.02 1.29
C GLU A 272 8.54 -16.02 2.73
N SER A 273 8.77 -14.84 3.31
CA SER A 273 9.20 -14.67 4.70
C SER A 273 8.12 -14.96 5.74
N LYS A 274 6.84 -15.02 5.35
CA LYS A 274 5.70 -15.14 6.28
C LYS A 274 5.00 -16.49 6.23
N THR A 275 5.22 -17.31 5.21
CA THR A 275 4.53 -18.60 5.04
C THR A 275 5.47 -19.70 4.61
N LYS A 276 5.29 -20.90 5.19
CA LYS A 276 5.97 -22.11 4.74
C LYS A 276 5.49 -22.56 3.36
N HIS A 277 4.28 -22.17 2.99
CA HIS A 277 3.56 -22.67 1.81
C HIS A 277 3.49 -21.64 0.69
N TYR A 278 4.43 -20.70 0.65
CA TYR A 278 4.49 -19.64 -0.37
C TYR A 278 4.23 -20.15 -1.80
N ASN A 279 5.02 -21.13 -2.27
CA ASN A 279 4.86 -21.67 -3.62
C ASN A 279 3.52 -22.39 -3.84
N HIS A 280 3.02 -23.07 -2.82
CA HIS A 280 1.76 -23.81 -2.85
C HIS A 280 0.58 -22.84 -2.99
N LEU A 281 0.54 -21.81 -2.15
CA LEU A 281 -0.48 -20.77 -2.16
C LEU A 281 -0.46 -19.97 -3.47
N ARG A 282 0.73 -19.63 -3.99
CA ARG A 282 0.87 -18.97 -5.30
C ARG A 282 0.32 -19.84 -6.43
N TYR A 283 0.69 -21.12 -6.45
CA TYR A 283 0.20 -22.06 -7.46
C TYR A 283 -1.31 -22.20 -7.44
N LEU A 284 -1.91 -22.36 -6.26
CA LEU A 284 -3.36 -22.49 -6.11
C LEU A 284 -4.09 -21.19 -6.47
N SER A 285 -3.55 -20.04 -6.07
CA SER A 285 -4.16 -18.74 -6.38
C SER A 285 -4.27 -18.48 -7.89
N ALA A 286 -3.26 -18.88 -8.66
CA ALA A 286 -3.28 -18.76 -10.12
C ALA A 286 -4.34 -19.65 -10.80
N ARG A 287 -4.85 -20.67 -10.08
CA ARG A 287 -5.87 -21.62 -10.57
C ARG A 287 -7.25 -21.39 -9.95
N GLN A 288 -7.39 -20.36 -9.13
CA GLN A 288 -8.66 -20.04 -8.47
C GLN A 288 -9.75 -19.77 -9.51
N SER A 289 -10.84 -20.53 -9.42
CA SER A 289 -12.05 -20.33 -10.23
C SER A 289 -12.91 -19.22 -9.62
N ILE A 290 -12.54 -17.98 -9.92
CA ILE A 290 -13.17 -16.77 -9.36
C ILE A 290 -14.67 -16.69 -9.71
N ASP A 291 -15.07 -17.26 -10.85
CA ASP A 291 -16.46 -17.31 -11.31
C ASP A 291 -17.37 -18.19 -10.41
N LEU A 292 -16.78 -19.16 -9.70
CA LEU A 292 -17.50 -19.99 -8.73
C LEU A 292 -17.56 -19.32 -7.36
N GLN A 293 -16.40 -18.92 -6.85
CA GLN A 293 -16.28 -18.23 -5.58
C GLN A 293 -14.96 -17.47 -5.52
N LYS A 294 -14.98 -16.32 -4.86
CA LYS A 294 -13.76 -15.57 -4.54
C LYS A 294 -12.92 -16.34 -3.50
N LEU A 295 -11.60 -16.11 -3.54
CA LEU A 295 -10.66 -16.75 -2.62
C LEU A 295 -11.10 -16.55 -1.16
N SER A 296 -11.22 -17.63 -0.41
CA SER A 296 -11.70 -17.61 0.96
C SER A 296 -10.61 -17.93 1.97
N ILE A 297 -10.73 -17.38 3.17
CA ILE A 297 -9.78 -17.53 4.27
C ILE A 297 -10.49 -17.86 5.58
N THR A 298 -9.76 -18.48 6.49
CA THR A 298 -10.19 -18.73 7.87
C THR A 298 -9.01 -18.68 8.83
N GLY A 299 -9.21 -18.13 10.02
CA GLY A 299 -8.16 -17.79 10.98
C GLY A 299 -7.90 -18.85 12.05
N LYS A 300 -6.75 -18.71 12.74
CA LYS A 300 -6.28 -19.47 13.94
C LYS A 300 -6.23 -21.01 13.82
N PRO A 301 -5.20 -21.59 13.15
CA PRO A 301 -4.17 -20.94 12.33
C PRO A 301 -4.73 -20.49 10.98
N LEU A 302 -4.18 -19.42 10.39
CA LEU A 302 -4.64 -18.95 9.08
C LEU A 302 -4.55 -20.08 8.03
N SER A 303 -5.56 -20.19 7.18
CA SER A 303 -5.58 -21.08 6.02
C SER A 303 -6.45 -20.51 4.92
N PHE A 304 -6.16 -20.93 3.70
CA PHE A 304 -6.86 -20.54 2.49
C PHE A 304 -7.73 -21.69 1.99
N VAL A 305 -8.87 -21.34 1.41
CA VAL A 305 -9.77 -22.27 0.74
C VAL A 305 -9.93 -21.83 -0.70
N PHE A 306 -9.47 -22.66 -1.61
CA PHE A 306 -9.48 -22.46 -3.05
C PHE A 306 -10.55 -23.31 -3.71
N LEU A 307 -11.07 -22.82 -4.83
CA LEU A 307 -11.86 -23.62 -5.76
C LEU A 307 -11.12 -23.69 -7.09
N VAL A 308 -10.90 -24.89 -7.59
CA VAL A 308 -10.22 -25.14 -8.86
C VAL A 308 -11.14 -25.96 -9.75
N ARG A 309 -11.47 -25.45 -10.93
CA ARG A 309 -12.19 -26.19 -11.96
C ARG A 309 -11.20 -26.81 -12.94
N VAL A 310 -11.35 -28.10 -13.19
CA VAL A 310 -10.65 -28.83 -14.26
C VAL A 310 -11.69 -29.62 -15.03
N ASN A 311 -11.84 -29.34 -16.33
CA ASN A 311 -12.93 -29.87 -17.15
C ASN A 311 -14.30 -29.58 -16.51
N GLU A 312 -15.11 -30.61 -16.30
CA GLU A 312 -16.42 -30.52 -15.63
C GLU A 312 -16.33 -30.68 -14.10
N ASN A 313 -15.15 -31.01 -13.58
CA ASN A 313 -14.93 -31.27 -12.15
C ASN A 313 -14.56 -29.98 -11.41
N VAL A 314 -15.13 -29.80 -10.21
CA VAL A 314 -14.77 -28.72 -9.29
C VAL A 314 -14.11 -29.32 -8.06
N TYR A 315 -12.99 -28.73 -7.64
CA TYR A 315 -12.22 -29.16 -6.48
C TYR A 315 -12.17 -28.04 -5.46
N LEU A 316 -12.48 -28.37 -4.21
CA LEU A 316 -12.23 -27.51 -3.07
C LEU A 316 -10.92 -27.93 -2.41
N ILE A 317 -9.99 -26.98 -2.30
CA ILE A 317 -8.65 -27.22 -1.78
C ILE A 317 -8.45 -26.35 -0.55
N TRP A 318 -8.18 -26.98 0.59
CA TRP A 318 -7.87 -26.33 1.85
C TRP A 318 -6.39 -26.44 2.14
N GLU A 319 -5.72 -25.29 2.23
CA GLU A 319 -4.28 -25.17 2.40
C GLU A 319 -3.94 -24.27 3.58
N THR A 320 -3.04 -24.71 4.45
CA THR A 320 -2.65 -23.93 5.64
C THR A 320 -1.61 -22.88 5.31
N TYR A 321 -1.53 -21.84 6.15
CA TYR A 321 -0.63 -20.72 5.92
C TYR A 321 0.76 -20.93 6.52
N THR A 322 0.83 -21.27 7.82
CA THR A 322 2.11 -21.38 8.55
C THR A 322 2.29 -22.72 9.26
N THR A 323 1.22 -23.49 9.43
CA THR A 323 1.26 -24.78 10.12
C THR A 323 1.71 -25.89 9.20
N SER A 324 2.48 -26.82 9.76
CA SER A 324 2.98 -28.00 9.06
C SER A 324 1.90 -29.08 8.96
N GLU A 325 0.82 -28.76 8.26
CA GLU A 325 -0.35 -29.63 8.03
C GLU A 325 -0.39 -30.03 6.55
N ALA A 326 -1.18 -31.05 6.20
CA ALA A 326 -1.36 -31.48 4.81
C ALA A 326 -2.27 -30.53 4.03
N THR A 327 -2.18 -30.53 2.71
CA THR A 327 -3.23 -30.00 1.84
C THR A 327 -4.40 -30.98 1.80
N TYR A 328 -5.63 -30.48 1.95
CA TYR A 328 -6.85 -31.28 1.88
C TYR A 328 -7.65 -30.92 0.63
N ILE A 329 -8.14 -31.92 -0.10
CA ILE A 329 -8.77 -31.74 -1.41
C ILE A 329 -10.06 -32.54 -1.43
N TRP A 330 -11.15 -31.90 -1.85
CA TRP A 330 -12.43 -32.56 -2.09
C TRP A 330 -12.85 -32.29 -3.54
N LYS A 331 -13.11 -33.35 -4.30
CA LYS A 331 -13.86 -33.23 -5.55
C LYS A 331 -15.34 -33.03 -5.21
N LEU A 332 -15.94 -31.98 -5.75
CA LEU A 332 -17.33 -31.62 -5.49
C LEU A 332 -18.23 -32.17 -6.59
N PRO A 333 -19.42 -32.70 -6.24
CA PRO A 333 -20.50 -32.89 -7.20
C PRO A 333 -20.89 -31.56 -7.86
N ALA A 334 -21.51 -31.62 -9.03
CA ALA A 334 -21.91 -30.44 -9.78
C ALA A 334 -22.92 -29.58 -8.97
N GLY A 335 -22.45 -28.49 -8.35
CA GLY A 335 -23.31 -27.51 -7.68
C GLY A 335 -22.62 -26.67 -6.60
N VAL A 336 -23.03 -25.41 -6.46
CA VAL A 336 -22.52 -24.46 -5.44
C VAL A 336 -22.95 -24.84 -4.03
N SER A 337 -24.03 -25.64 -3.87
CA SER A 337 -24.60 -26.03 -2.58
C SER A 337 -23.62 -26.80 -1.69
N ASP A 338 -22.70 -27.56 -2.27
CA ASP A 338 -21.76 -28.38 -1.51
C ASP A 338 -20.59 -27.60 -0.91
N ILE A 339 -20.31 -26.39 -1.41
CA ILE A 339 -19.20 -25.57 -0.90
C ILE A 339 -19.45 -25.19 0.56
N LYS A 340 -20.67 -24.76 0.90
CA LYS A 340 -21.05 -24.41 2.28
C LYS A 340 -20.91 -25.59 3.23
N ASN A 341 -21.34 -26.78 2.79
CA ASN A 341 -21.21 -28.00 3.59
C ASN A 341 -19.73 -28.33 3.86
N ARG A 342 -18.87 -28.17 2.85
CA ARG A 342 -17.42 -28.37 3.01
C ARG A 342 -16.78 -27.30 3.90
N TYR A 343 -17.28 -26.07 3.91
CA TYR A 343 -16.81 -25.04 4.86
C TYR A 343 -17.11 -25.44 6.30
N SER A 344 -18.34 -25.88 6.59
CA SER A 344 -18.71 -26.41 7.91
C SER A 344 -17.85 -27.61 8.33
N LEU A 345 -17.53 -28.49 7.38
CA LEU A 345 -16.62 -29.61 7.61
C LEU A 345 -15.21 -29.12 7.96
N ILE A 346 -14.63 -28.19 7.19
CA ILE A 346 -13.30 -27.61 7.47
C ILE A 346 -13.26 -27.02 8.88
N LEU A 347 -14.25 -26.21 9.26
CA LEU A 347 -14.35 -25.64 10.61
C LEU A 347 -14.40 -26.72 11.70
N THR A 348 -15.01 -27.86 11.42
CA THR A 348 -15.04 -29.02 12.31
C THR A 348 -13.69 -29.74 12.37
N LEU A 349 -13.01 -29.91 11.24
CA LEU A 349 -11.70 -30.55 11.15
C LEU A 349 -10.62 -29.79 11.91
N ARG A 350 -10.69 -28.45 11.88
CA ARG A 350 -9.79 -27.55 12.61
C ARG A 350 -9.77 -27.79 14.12
N LYS A 351 -10.84 -28.33 14.69
CA LYS A 351 -10.95 -28.67 16.13
C LYS A 351 -10.34 -30.04 16.46
N ASN A 352 -9.16 -30.35 15.91
CA ASN A 352 -8.40 -31.60 16.09
C ASN A 352 -9.01 -32.88 15.49
N ASN A 353 -9.93 -32.79 14.53
CA ASN A 353 -10.55 -33.96 13.89
C ASN A 353 -9.85 -34.41 12.59
N ARG A 354 -8.81 -33.70 12.13
CA ARG A 354 -8.10 -33.98 10.87
C ARG A 354 -7.57 -35.40 10.75
N MET A 355 -6.88 -35.90 11.79
CA MET A 355 -6.29 -37.24 11.75
C MET A 355 -7.33 -38.36 11.69
N ILE A 356 -8.44 -38.18 12.40
CA ILE A 356 -9.57 -39.12 12.39
C ILE A 356 -10.17 -39.14 10.99
N TYR A 357 -10.46 -37.97 10.43
CA TYR A 357 -11.06 -37.85 9.11
C TYR A 357 -10.22 -38.47 7.99
N ARG A 358 -8.89 -38.31 8.02
CA ARG A 358 -7.99 -38.98 7.06
C ARG A 358 -8.11 -40.50 7.04
N ARG A 359 -8.55 -41.13 8.13
CA ARG A 359 -8.71 -42.59 8.23
C ARG A 359 -10.05 -43.09 7.69
N ILE A 360 -11.05 -42.21 7.57
CA ILE A 360 -12.41 -42.56 7.13
C ILE A 360 -12.43 -42.96 5.64
N LYS A 361 -11.44 -42.52 4.85
CA LYS A 361 -11.33 -42.78 3.40
C LYS A 361 -12.65 -42.46 2.66
N GLU A 362 -13.17 -41.26 2.90
CA GLU A 362 -14.35 -40.76 2.17
C GLU A 362 -14.08 -40.77 0.66
N PRO A 363 -15.04 -41.19 -0.18
CA PRO A 363 -14.93 -41.03 -1.63
C PRO A 363 -14.67 -39.58 -2.01
N ASP A 364 -13.92 -39.36 -3.09
CA ASP A 364 -13.64 -38.01 -3.64
C ASP A 364 -12.89 -37.06 -2.69
N PHE A 365 -12.36 -37.59 -1.58
CA PHE A 365 -11.48 -36.89 -0.66
C PHE A 365 -10.04 -37.36 -0.79
N TYR A 366 -9.12 -36.39 -0.85
CA TYR A 366 -7.69 -36.61 -0.97
C TYR A 366 -6.93 -35.69 0.00
N PHE A 367 -5.70 -36.06 0.34
CA PHE A 367 -4.79 -35.18 1.04
C PHE A 367 -3.36 -35.39 0.56
N ILE A 368 -2.53 -34.34 0.62
CA ILE A 368 -1.12 -34.38 0.23
C ILE A 368 -0.28 -33.97 1.44
N GLU A 369 0.60 -34.85 1.90
CA GLU A 369 1.57 -34.52 2.94
C GLU A 369 2.76 -33.78 2.34
N HIS A 370 3.12 -32.64 2.93
CA HIS A 370 4.26 -31.85 2.46
C HIS A 370 5.59 -32.45 2.94
N ASP A 371 6.60 -32.34 2.08
CA ASP A 371 7.97 -32.74 2.38
C ASP A 371 8.80 -31.50 2.71
N TYR A 372 8.77 -31.08 3.98
CA TYR A 372 9.48 -29.88 4.44
C TYR A 372 11.01 -30.01 4.44
N GLN A 373 11.55 -31.21 4.21
CA GLN A 373 12.99 -31.43 4.13
C GLN A 373 13.52 -31.27 2.69
N ALA A 374 12.63 -31.31 1.70
CA ALA A 374 12.97 -31.10 0.31
C ALA A 374 13.00 -29.61 -0.07
N ASP A 375 13.70 -29.31 -1.16
CA ASP A 375 13.76 -27.97 -1.73
C ASP A 375 12.37 -27.36 -1.93
N LEU A 376 12.27 -26.05 -1.69
CA LEU A 376 11.02 -25.30 -1.80
C LEU A 376 9.88 -25.89 -0.93
N ASN A 377 10.22 -26.50 0.21
CA ASN A 377 9.29 -27.20 1.10
C ASN A 377 8.50 -28.30 0.40
N GLY A 378 9.16 -29.03 -0.52
CA GLY A 378 8.56 -30.16 -1.22
C GLY A 378 7.56 -29.77 -2.32
N PHE A 379 7.53 -28.50 -2.73
CA PHE A 379 6.54 -27.97 -3.67
C PHE A 379 6.45 -28.76 -4.99
N LEU A 380 7.58 -29.17 -5.58
CA LEU A 380 7.55 -29.88 -6.86
C LEU A 380 6.84 -31.24 -6.75
N LYS A 381 7.12 -31.98 -5.69
CA LYS A 381 6.46 -33.26 -5.38
C LYS A 381 4.99 -33.04 -5.09
N TRP A 382 4.67 -32.06 -4.24
CA TRP A 382 3.29 -31.68 -3.94
C TRP A 382 2.49 -31.34 -5.20
N LYS A 383 3.06 -30.54 -6.11
CA LYS A 383 2.43 -30.14 -7.37
C LYS A 383 2.14 -31.35 -8.24
N GLN A 384 3.09 -32.27 -8.37
CA GLN A 384 2.89 -33.49 -9.14
C GLN A 384 1.76 -34.35 -8.58
N GLU A 385 1.66 -34.50 -7.25
CA GLU A 385 0.56 -35.23 -6.61
C GLU A 385 -0.79 -34.51 -6.80
N LEU A 386 -0.79 -33.18 -6.71
CA LEU A 386 -1.99 -32.39 -6.96
C LEU A 386 -2.50 -32.58 -8.40
N GLU A 387 -1.63 -32.49 -9.41
CA GLU A 387 -2.05 -32.68 -10.81
C GLU A 387 -2.62 -34.08 -11.08
N LYS A 388 -2.15 -35.11 -10.37
CA LYS A 388 -2.73 -36.47 -10.49
C LYS A 388 -4.14 -36.56 -9.93
N ILE A 389 -4.48 -35.73 -8.93
CA ILE A 389 -5.81 -35.68 -8.32
C ILE A 389 -6.77 -34.85 -9.19
N LEU A 390 -6.26 -33.76 -9.79
CA LEU A 390 -7.02 -32.82 -10.59
C LEU A 390 -7.21 -33.30 -12.05
N VAL A 391 -7.83 -34.46 -12.25
CA VAL A 391 -8.07 -35.09 -13.57
C VAL A 391 -9.55 -35.04 -13.98
#